data_AF-A0A378W3A8-F1
#
_entry.id   AF-A0A378W3A8-F1
#
_cell.length_a   1.000
_cell.length_b   1.000
_cell.length_c   1.000
_cell.angle_alpha   90.00
_cell.angle_beta   90.00
_cell.angle_gamma   90.00
#
_symmetry.space_group_name_H-M   'P 1'
#
loop_
_entity.id
_entity.type
_entity.pdbx_description
1 polymer ?
#
loop_
_entity_poly.entity_id
_entity_poly.type
_entity_poly.pdbx_seq_one_letter_code
_entity_poly.pdbx_strand_id
1 'polypeptide(L)' 'MDANDVAELAKMDIIVTCQGGDYTKSVFQALRDSGWNGYWIDAASSLRMKDDAIIALDPVNRNVIDNGLKTA' A
#
# COMPACT_ATOMS: atom_id res chain seq x y z
N MET A 1 11.43 -3.94 14.95
CA MET A 1 10.39 -4.06 13.94
C MET A 1 11.02 -4.68 12.72
N ASP A 2 10.60 -5.88 12.38
CA ASP A 2 11.05 -6.58 11.17
C ASP A 2 10.05 -6.27 10.04
N ALA A 3 10.56 -5.72 8.94
CA ALA A 3 9.74 -5.41 7.77
C ALA A 3 9.24 -6.67 7.04
N ASN A 4 9.70 -7.87 7.41
CA ASN A 4 9.21 -9.13 6.86
C ASN A 4 8.22 -9.83 7.81
N ASP A 5 8.03 -9.34 9.04
CA ASP A 5 7.07 -9.90 9.97
C ASP A 5 5.68 -9.31 9.72
N VAL A 6 4.84 -10.09 9.02
CA VAL A 6 3.46 -9.72 8.69
C VAL A 6 2.63 -9.40 9.95
N ALA A 7 2.87 -10.09 11.08
CA ALA A 7 2.12 -9.86 12.30
C ALA A 7 2.51 -8.55 12.99
N GLU A 8 3.77 -8.11 12.86
CA GLU A 8 4.17 -6.77 13.30
C GLU A 8 3.61 -5.68 12.39
N LEU A 9 3.68 -5.88 11.07
CA LEU A 9 3.16 -4.93 10.08
C LEU A 9 1.65 -4.73 10.20
N ALA A 10 0.89 -5.81 10.44
CA ALA A 10 -0.56 -5.76 10.57
C ALA A 10 -1.06 -4.90 11.75
N LYS A 11 -0.18 -4.51 12.68
CA LYS A 11 -0.51 -3.60 13.79
C LYS A 11 -0.49 -2.11 13.38
N MET A 12 0.02 -1.79 12.19
CA MET A 12 0.18 -0.41 11.73
C MET A 12 -1.09 0.06 11.00
N ASP A 13 -1.48 1.32 11.19
CA ASP A 13 -2.57 1.92 10.40
C ASP A 13 -2.13 2.23 8.96
N ILE A 14 -0.85 2.61 8.79
CA ILE A 14 -0.26 3.05 7.53
C ILE A 14 1.15 2.48 7.41
N ILE A 15 1.48 1.96 6.22
CA ILE A 15 2.83 1.50 5.86
C ILE A 15 3.29 2.29 4.64
N VAL A 16 4.49 2.88 4.74
CA VAL A 16 5.17 3.57 3.64
C VAL A 16 6.43 2.79 3.30
N THR A 17 6.60 2.38 2.04
CA THR A 17 7.76 1.61 1.61
C THR A 17 8.44 2.20 0.37
N CYS A 18 9.76 2.20 0.41
CA CYS A 18 10.65 2.54 -0.69
C CYS A 18 11.62 1.39 -1.02
N GLN A 19 11.36 0.19 -0.49
CA GLN A 19 12.30 -0.93 -0.56
C GLN A 19 12.44 -1.50 -1.99
N GLY A 20 11.37 -1.43 -2.78
CA GLY A 20 11.35 -1.88 -4.17
C GLY A 20 10.36 -3.01 -4.44
N GLY A 21 10.20 -3.31 -5.73
CA GLY A 21 9.07 -4.12 -6.20
C GLY A 21 9.08 -5.58 -5.74
N ASP A 22 10.25 -6.16 -5.47
CA ASP A 22 10.36 -7.54 -4.99
C ASP A 22 9.85 -7.67 -3.56
N TYR A 23 10.14 -6.69 -2.70
CA TYR A 23 9.58 -6.61 -1.35
C TYR A 23 8.06 -6.45 -1.38
N THR A 24 7.54 -5.58 -2.25
CA THR A 24 6.09 -5.43 -2.43
C THR A 24 5.44 -6.75 -2.81
N LYS A 25 6.03 -7.49 -3.77
CA LYS A 25 5.49 -8.78 -4.21
C LYS A 25 5.55 -9.86 -3.12
N SER A 26 6.57 -9.83 -2.25
CA SER A 26 6.74 -10.83 -1.19
C SER A 26 5.87 -10.57 0.03
N VAL A 27 5.62 -9.30 0.38
CA VAL A 27 4.96 -8.93 1.65
C VAL A 27 3.51 -8.49 1.45
N PHE A 28 3.19 -7.72 0.40
CA PHE A 28 1.89 -7.04 0.28
C PHE A 28 0.71 -8.01 0.31
N GLN A 29 0.78 -9.10 -0.48
CA GLN A 29 -0.33 -10.05 -0.55
C GLN A 29 -0.53 -10.79 0.78
N ALA A 30 0.55 -11.28 1.40
CA ALA A 30 0.46 -11.95 2.69
C ALA A 30 -0.10 -11.03 3.79
N LEU A 31 0.26 -9.74 3.76
CA LEU A 31 -0.29 -8.74 4.67
C LEU A 31 -1.78 -8.52 4.43
N ARG A 32 -2.23 -8.39 3.18
CA ARG A 32 -3.68 -8.29 2.87
C ARG A 32 -4.44 -9.55 3.28
N ASP A 33 -3.89 -10.73 3.04
CA ASP A 33 -4.50 -12.01 3.39
C ASP A 33 -4.62 -12.21 4.92
N SER A 34 -3.80 -11.50 5.72
CA SER A 34 -3.93 -11.47 7.19
C SER A 34 -5.16 -10.72 7.71
N GLY A 35 -5.91 -10.04 6.83
CA GLY A 35 -7.05 -9.19 7.17
C GLY A 35 -6.67 -7.74 7.43
N TRP A 36 -5.43 -7.33 7.14
CA TRP A 36 -4.99 -5.96 7.33
C TRP A 36 -5.64 -5.00 6.32
N ASN A 37 -6.39 -4.04 6.85
CA ASN A 37 -7.15 -3.05 6.07
C ASN A 37 -6.57 -1.62 6.13
N GLY A 38 -5.28 -1.49 6.46
CA GLY A 38 -4.61 -0.19 6.50
C GLY A 38 -4.16 0.33 5.12
N TYR A 39 -3.49 1.49 5.14
CA TYR A 39 -3.01 2.16 3.93
C TYR A 39 -1.58 1.74 3.56
N TRP A 40 -1.39 1.31 2.32
CA TRP A 40 -0.08 0.95 1.77
C TRP A 40 0.36 1.99 0.75
N ILE A 41 1.42 2.73 1.06
CA ILE A 41 2.01 3.77 0.21
C ILE A 41 3.35 3.26 -0.30
N ASP A 42 3.48 3.12 -1.62
CA ASP A 42 4.60 2.41 -2.23
C ASP A 42 5.23 3.22 -3.37
N ALA A 43 6.56 3.33 -3.36
CA ALA A 43 7.32 3.91 -4.46
C ALA A 43 7.48 2.95 -5.67
N ALA A 44 7.39 1.64 -5.42
CA ALA A 44 7.59 0.62 -6.43
C ALA A 44 6.51 0.63 -7.52
N SER A 45 6.82 0.05 -8.67
CA SER A 45 5.88 -0.07 -9.78
C SER A 45 4.91 -1.24 -9.66
N SER A 46 5.14 -2.17 -8.72
CA SER A 46 4.45 -3.48 -8.66
C SER A 46 2.93 -3.40 -8.62
N LEU A 47 2.36 -2.37 -7.98
CA LEU A 47 0.91 -2.24 -7.77
C LEU A 47 0.25 -1.16 -8.64
N ARG A 48 1.01 -0.41 -9.46
CA ARG A 48 0.49 0.78 -10.17
C ARG A 48 -0.71 0.51 -11.08
N MET A 49 -0.84 -0.71 -11.59
CA MET A 49 -1.87 -1.11 -12.55
C MET A 49 -2.95 -2.02 -11.92
N LYS A 50 -2.96 -2.16 -10.60
CA LYS A 50 -4.01 -2.92 -9.91
C LYS A 50 -5.28 -2.08 -9.80
N ASP A 51 -6.45 -2.70 -9.96
CA ASP A 51 -7.75 -2.02 -9.95
C ASP A 51 -8.07 -1.36 -8.60
N ASP A 52 -7.50 -1.89 -7.52
CA ASP A 52 -7.63 -1.42 -6.13
C ASP A 52 -6.49 -0.47 -5.71
N ALA A 53 -5.70 0.05 -6.66
CA ALA A 53 -4.62 0.97 -6.41
C ALA A 53 -4.83 2.34 -7.09
N ILE A 54 -4.29 3.39 -6.48
CA ILE A 54 -4.29 4.75 -7.03
C ILE A 54 -2.85 5.21 -7.20
N ILE A 55 -2.48 5.65 -8.40
CA ILE A 55 -1.21 6.35 -8.62
C ILE A 55 -1.33 7.75 -8.04
N ALA A 56 -0.58 8.05 -6.98
CA ALA A 56 -0.60 9.36 -6.34
C ALA A 56 0.31 10.36 -7.08
N LEU A 57 -0.28 11.47 -7.54
CA LEU A 57 0.42 12.65 -8.04
C LEU A 57 -0.42 13.88 -7.69
N ASP A 58 -0.48 14.23 -6.42
CA ASP A 58 -1.48 15.14 -5.85
C ASP A 58 -1.58 16.51 -6.54
N PRO A 59 -0.51 17.16 -7.06
CA PRO A 59 -0.68 18.43 -7.77
C PRO A 59 -1.45 18.29 -9.09
N VAL A 60 -1.62 17.07 -9.59
CA VAL A 60 -2.29 16.73 -10.84
C VAL A 60 -3.63 16.02 -10.61
N ASN A 61 -3.69 15.09 -9.65
CA ASN A 61 -4.84 14.21 -9.47
C ASN A 61 -5.40 14.15 -8.04
N ARG A 62 -5.26 15.23 -7.25
CA ARG A 62 -5.79 15.33 -5.88
C ARG A 62 -7.24 14.84 -5.74
N ASN A 63 -8.10 15.21 -6.68
CA ASN A 63 -9.51 14.80 -6.71
C ASN A 63 -9.69 13.28 -6.80
N VAL A 64 -8.81 12.57 -7.52
CA VAL A 64 -8.85 11.10 -7.63
C VAL A 64 -8.45 10.47 -6.30
N ILE A 65 -7.38 10.97 -5.68
CA ILE A 65 -6.90 10.51 -4.36
C ILE A 65 -7.99 10.71 -3.30
N ASP A 66 -8.53 11.93 -3.19
CA ASP A 66 -9.57 12.25 -2.21
C ASP A 66 -10.84 11.41 -2.42
N ASN A 67 -11.17 11.03 -3.65
CA ASN A 67 -12.31 10.14 -3.92
C ASN A 67 -12.04 8.70 -3.52
N GLY A 68 -10.83 8.17 -3.74
CA GLY A 68 -10.45 6.83 -3.29
C GLY A 68 -10.45 6.68 -1.77
N LEU A 69 -10.09 7.74 -1.04
CA LEU A 69 -10.07 7.75 0.43
C LEU A 69 -11.47 7.80 1.06
N LYS A 70 -12.50 8.29 0.36
CA LYS A 70 -13.89 8.33 0.88
C LYS A 70 -14.57 6.96 0.89
N THR A 71 -14.07 6.05 0.07
CA THR A 71 -14.58 4.67 -0.08
C THR A 71 -13.93 3.67 0.87
N ALA A 72 -12.93 4.10 1.67
CA ALA A 72 -12.22 3.27 2.64
C ALA A 72 -12.88 3.30 4.03
#